data_AF-A0A7S2Z7C2-F1
#
_entry.id   AF-A0A7S2Z7C2-F1
#
_cell.length_a   1.000
_cell.length_b   1.000
_cell.length_c   1.000
_cell.angle_alpha   90.00
_cell.angle_beta   90.00
_cell.angle_gamma   90.00
#
_symmetry.space_group_name_H-M   'P 1'
#
loop_
_entity.id
_entity.type
_entity.pdbx_description
1 polymer ?
#
loop_
_entity_poly.entity_id
_entity_poly.type
_entity_poly.pdbx_seq_one_letter_code
_entity_poly.pdbx_strand_id
1 'polypeptide(L)'
;VDKKMQKLGKEVDTKAVDPYYLGEWLYSHNVTHTVGQVVYQVFVIDCLAKNELDIGQQALMTIASVLPKITSKAIVEWSPFMYSLAERLQSMVKAKAIRVTDDLWKLAVDSILVKAVHCEVEVHRHVLQLVDVSSGQLAPHQLVAYLETMLEVSEKSRKRYRKKQAKLAQEQQSAAADTATTASAAGDGNGTSPHKVVGSPHRYVNDGVHEAYSKLVGSALKGKLNEENAPKLLEYVKQRGVS
;
A
#
# COMPACT_ATOMS: atom_id res chain seq x y z
N VAL A 1 1.01 -49.24 -12.20
CA VAL A 1 1.54 -47.89 -12.47
C VAL A 1 1.14 -47.54 -13.90
N ASP A 2 0.18 -46.65 -14.02
CA ASP A 2 -0.62 -46.42 -15.22
C ASP A 2 0.22 -45.77 -16.34
N LYS A 3 0.31 -46.45 -17.51
CA LYS A 3 1.06 -45.98 -18.69
C LYS A 3 0.55 -44.63 -19.22
N LYS A 4 -0.63 -44.17 -18.77
CA LYS A 4 -1.16 -42.83 -19.05
C LYS A 4 -0.44 -41.70 -18.28
N MET A 5 0.20 -41.97 -17.15
CA MET A 5 0.91 -40.92 -16.39
C MET A 5 2.32 -40.62 -16.94
N GLN A 6 2.95 -41.54 -17.67
CA GLN A 6 4.26 -41.30 -18.28
C GLN A 6 4.22 -40.40 -19.54
N LYS A 7 3.05 -40.23 -20.17
CA LYS A 7 2.87 -39.35 -21.34
C LYS A 7 2.50 -37.89 -20.99
N LEU A 8 2.43 -37.56 -19.70
CA LEU A 8 2.22 -36.19 -19.20
C LEU A 8 3.54 -35.48 -18.84
N GLY A 9 4.67 -35.97 -19.36
CA GLY A 9 5.81 -35.09 -19.66
C GLY A 9 5.44 -34.20 -20.85
N LYS A 10 4.41 -33.36 -20.70
CA LYS A 10 4.05 -32.35 -21.69
C LYS A 10 5.26 -31.43 -21.82
N GLU A 11 5.77 -31.31 -23.05
CA GLU A 11 6.62 -30.20 -23.44
C GLU A 11 6.12 -28.94 -22.74
N VAL A 12 7.01 -28.28 -22.00
CA VAL A 12 6.74 -26.94 -21.49
C VAL A 12 6.42 -26.11 -22.72
N ASP A 13 5.16 -25.71 -22.87
CA ASP A 13 4.75 -24.85 -23.96
C ASP A 13 5.59 -23.58 -23.85
N THR A 14 6.53 -23.39 -24.76
CA THR A 14 7.44 -22.25 -24.73
C THR A 14 6.69 -20.93 -24.93
N LYS A 15 5.45 -20.98 -25.45
CA LYS A 15 4.54 -19.83 -25.48
C LYS A 15 3.94 -19.51 -24.11
N ALA A 16 3.88 -20.46 -23.17
CA ALA A 16 3.43 -20.20 -21.80
C ALA A 16 4.48 -19.46 -20.96
N VAL A 17 5.72 -19.35 -21.45
CA VAL A 17 6.84 -18.63 -20.80
C VAL A 17 7.06 -17.25 -21.41
N ASP A 18 6.39 -16.92 -22.51
CA ASP A 18 6.45 -15.59 -23.11
C ASP A 18 5.69 -14.57 -22.23
N PRO A 19 6.32 -13.45 -21.82
CA PRO A 19 5.70 -12.41 -20.99
C PRO A 19 4.37 -11.88 -21.53
N TYR A 20 4.16 -11.90 -22.85
CA TYR A 20 2.91 -11.49 -23.47
C TYR A 20 1.75 -12.43 -23.13
N TYR A 21 1.95 -13.74 -23.32
CA TYR A 21 0.93 -14.75 -23.04
C TYR A 21 0.73 -14.96 -21.55
N LEU A 22 1.80 -14.82 -20.76
CA LEU A 22 1.70 -14.82 -19.31
C LEU A 22 0.92 -13.60 -18.80
N GLY A 23 1.05 -12.44 -19.45
CA GLY A 23 0.25 -11.25 -19.15
C GLY A 23 -1.23 -11.42 -19.50
N GLU A 24 -1.55 -11.99 -20.67
CA GLU A 24 -2.92 -12.36 -21.06
C GLU A 24 -3.53 -13.38 -20.08
N TRP A 25 -2.71 -14.36 -19.67
CA TRP A 25 -3.10 -15.33 -18.66
C TRP A 25 -3.38 -14.64 -17.32
N LEU A 26 -2.48 -13.80 -16.82
CA LEU A 26 -2.71 -13.06 -15.57
C LEU A 26 -3.91 -12.10 -15.63
N TYR A 27 -4.42 -11.74 -16.81
CA TYR A 27 -5.54 -10.81 -16.97
C TYR A 27 -6.92 -11.48 -17.12
N SER A 28 -6.99 -12.75 -17.52
CA SER A 28 -8.24 -13.44 -17.80
C SER A 28 -9.12 -13.65 -16.54
N HIS A 29 -10.39 -13.26 -16.59
CA HIS A 29 -11.33 -13.17 -15.45
C HIS A 29 -11.86 -14.53 -14.93
N ASN A 30 -11.16 -15.63 -15.18
CA ASN A 30 -11.57 -16.96 -14.73
C ASN A 30 -11.02 -17.27 -13.32
N VAL A 31 -11.82 -17.92 -12.47
CA VAL A 31 -11.48 -18.28 -11.07
C VAL A 31 -10.19 -19.12 -10.97
N THR A 32 -9.87 -19.91 -11.99
CA THR A 32 -8.62 -20.68 -12.10
C THR A 32 -7.36 -19.80 -12.20
N HIS A 33 -7.50 -18.54 -12.61
CA HIS A 33 -6.39 -17.61 -12.73
C HIS A 33 -6.08 -16.83 -11.46
N THR A 34 -6.99 -16.75 -10.48
CA THR A 34 -6.70 -16.07 -9.20
C THR A 34 -5.57 -16.78 -8.44
N VAL A 35 -5.59 -18.12 -8.42
CA VAL A 35 -4.48 -18.92 -7.85
C VAL A 35 -3.20 -18.67 -8.64
N GLY A 36 -3.31 -18.62 -9.96
CA GLY A 36 -2.18 -18.32 -10.86
C GLY A 36 -1.53 -16.96 -10.60
N GLN A 37 -2.34 -15.92 -10.44
CA GLN A 37 -1.90 -14.58 -10.09
C GLN A 37 -1.19 -14.57 -8.74
N VAL A 38 -1.78 -15.20 -7.72
CA VAL A 38 -1.17 -15.27 -6.39
C VAL A 38 0.15 -16.05 -6.42
N VAL A 39 0.19 -17.19 -7.10
CA VAL A 39 1.43 -17.98 -7.26
C VAL A 39 2.50 -17.14 -7.97
N TYR A 40 2.12 -16.37 -9.00
CA TYR A 40 3.06 -15.51 -9.71
C TYR A 40 3.56 -14.35 -8.85
N GLN A 41 2.68 -13.71 -8.09
CA GLN A 41 3.02 -12.66 -7.13
C GLN A 41 3.99 -13.20 -6.06
N VAL A 42 3.72 -14.38 -5.51
CA VAL A 42 4.61 -15.04 -4.54
C VAL A 42 5.95 -15.40 -5.18
N PHE A 43 5.94 -15.92 -6.41
CA PHE A 43 7.16 -16.21 -7.17
C PHE A 43 8.05 -14.98 -7.35
N VAL A 44 7.47 -13.83 -7.69
CA VAL A 44 8.22 -12.56 -7.79
C VAL A 44 8.89 -12.23 -6.46
N ILE A 45 8.13 -12.30 -5.35
CA ILE A 45 8.67 -12.02 -4.02
C ILE A 45 9.78 -13.01 -3.64
N ASP A 46 9.63 -14.30 -3.99
CA ASP A 46 10.62 -15.34 -3.72
C ASP A 46 11.91 -15.16 -4.53
N CYS A 47 11.81 -14.75 -5.81
CA CYS A 47 12.99 -14.40 -6.62
C CYS A 47 13.77 -13.24 -5.98
N LEU A 48 13.06 -12.19 -5.56
CA LEU A 48 13.67 -11.07 -4.83
C LEU A 48 14.20 -11.52 -3.45
N ALA A 49 13.56 -12.51 -2.82
CA ALA A 49 13.98 -13.12 -1.55
C ALA A 49 15.36 -13.78 -1.65
N LYS A 50 15.54 -14.54 -2.74
CA LYS A 50 16.76 -15.29 -3.07
C LYS A 50 17.84 -14.45 -3.75
N ASN A 51 17.59 -13.16 -3.96
CA ASN A 51 18.48 -12.23 -4.66
C ASN A 51 18.71 -12.59 -6.15
N GLU A 52 17.74 -13.27 -6.76
CA GLU A 52 17.69 -13.58 -8.19
C GLU A 52 17.13 -12.37 -8.95
N LEU A 53 17.90 -11.27 -9.01
CA LEU A 53 17.40 -9.97 -9.46
C LEU A 53 16.93 -9.97 -10.92
N ASP A 54 17.62 -10.68 -11.82
CA ASP A 54 17.27 -10.73 -13.24
C ASP A 54 15.89 -11.37 -13.46
N ILE A 55 15.65 -12.50 -12.79
CA ILE A 55 14.38 -13.23 -12.87
C ILE A 55 13.27 -12.42 -12.19
N GLY A 56 13.55 -11.85 -11.01
CA GLY A 56 12.61 -10.96 -10.32
C GLY A 56 12.22 -9.74 -11.15
N GLN A 57 13.19 -9.13 -11.84
CA GLN A 57 12.94 -7.98 -12.73
C GLN A 57 12.08 -8.39 -13.93
N GLN A 58 12.40 -9.50 -14.62
CA GLN A 58 11.57 -9.99 -15.72
C GLN A 58 10.13 -10.30 -15.26
N ALA A 59 9.98 -10.89 -14.08
CA ALA A 59 8.67 -11.19 -13.54
C ALA A 59 7.87 -9.92 -13.17
N LEU A 60 8.54 -8.91 -12.64
CA LEU A 60 7.96 -7.59 -12.41
C LEU A 60 7.59 -6.86 -13.72
N MET A 61 8.32 -7.06 -14.82
CA MET A 61 7.95 -6.47 -16.11
C MET A 61 6.60 -6.99 -16.59
N THR A 62 6.35 -8.29 -16.42
CA THR A 62 5.04 -8.89 -16.71
C THR A 62 3.96 -8.23 -15.86
N ILE A 63 4.16 -8.10 -14.54
CA ILE A 63 3.19 -7.42 -13.65
C ILE A 63 2.95 -5.96 -14.09
N ALA A 64 4.00 -5.21 -14.37
CA ALA A 64 3.92 -3.82 -14.81
C ALA A 64 3.14 -3.69 -16.14
N SER A 65 3.25 -4.67 -17.04
CA SER A 65 2.51 -4.68 -18.30
C SER A 65 1.01 -4.99 -18.14
N VAL A 66 0.65 -5.73 -17.08
CA VAL A 66 -0.73 -6.16 -16.81
C VAL A 66 -1.49 -5.12 -15.98
N LEU A 67 -0.84 -4.49 -15.00
CA LEU A 67 -1.47 -3.54 -14.08
C LEU A 67 -2.35 -2.47 -14.74
N PRO A 68 -1.94 -1.81 -15.84
CA PRO A 68 -2.76 -0.79 -16.50
C PRO A 68 -4.07 -1.34 -17.09
N LYS A 69 -4.14 -2.66 -17.35
CA LYS A 69 -5.32 -3.33 -17.92
C LYS A 69 -6.33 -3.71 -16.84
N ILE A 70 -5.90 -3.81 -15.57
CA ILE A 70 -6.74 -4.24 -14.44
C ILE A 70 -7.69 -3.12 -14.01
N THR A 71 -8.94 -3.46 -13.73
CA THR A 71 -9.92 -2.48 -13.25
C THR A 71 -9.57 -1.99 -11.84
N SER A 72 -9.97 -0.76 -11.49
CA SER A 72 -9.72 -0.20 -10.15
C SER A 72 -10.36 -0.99 -8.99
N LYS A 73 -11.30 -1.91 -9.27
CA LYS A 73 -11.87 -2.81 -8.25
C LYS A 73 -10.98 -4.03 -8.03
N ALA A 74 -10.50 -4.64 -9.12
CA ALA A 74 -9.64 -5.82 -9.07
C ALA A 74 -8.21 -5.49 -8.61
N ILE A 75 -7.71 -4.26 -8.85
CA ILE A 75 -6.39 -3.84 -8.38
C ILE A 75 -6.28 -3.81 -6.84
N VAL A 76 -7.40 -3.69 -6.13
CA VAL A 76 -7.42 -3.75 -4.66
C VAL A 76 -7.01 -5.15 -4.17
N GLU A 77 -7.34 -6.20 -4.91
CA GLU A 77 -6.94 -7.58 -4.59
C GLU A 77 -5.43 -7.81 -4.73
N TRP A 78 -4.71 -6.89 -5.39
CA TRP A 78 -3.25 -6.90 -5.52
C TRP A 78 -2.56 -6.18 -4.38
N SER A 79 -3.29 -5.49 -3.50
CA SER A 79 -2.72 -4.78 -2.34
C SER A 79 -1.82 -5.68 -1.50
N PRO A 80 -2.13 -6.99 -1.31
CA PRO A 80 -1.24 -7.88 -0.59
C PRO A 80 0.18 -8.02 -1.16
N PHE A 81 0.23 -8.16 -2.47
CA PHE A 81 1.50 -8.20 -3.19
C PHE A 81 2.23 -6.85 -3.11
N MET A 82 1.51 -5.73 -3.22
CA MET A 82 2.13 -4.39 -3.18
C MET A 82 2.76 -4.08 -1.83
N TYR A 83 2.13 -4.45 -0.70
CA TYR A 83 2.78 -4.31 0.61
C TYR A 83 4.04 -5.17 0.69
N SER A 84 3.96 -6.44 0.24
CA SER A 84 5.07 -7.41 0.33
C SER A 84 6.26 -6.94 -0.50
N LEU A 85 5.98 -6.42 -1.69
CA LEU A 85 6.99 -5.85 -2.58
C LEU A 85 7.68 -4.64 -1.94
N ALA A 86 6.90 -3.72 -1.37
CA ALA A 86 7.48 -2.54 -0.70
C ALA A 86 8.36 -2.94 0.50
N GLU A 87 7.93 -3.87 1.35
CA GLU A 87 8.73 -4.38 2.48
C GLU A 87 10.00 -5.11 2.02
N ARG A 88 9.89 -5.88 0.95
CA ARG A 88 11.05 -6.59 0.39
C ARG A 88 12.08 -5.61 -0.15
N LEU A 89 11.65 -4.62 -0.92
CA LEU A 89 12.53 -3.56 -1.43
C LEU A 89 13.17 -2.77 -0.29
N GLN A 90 12.42 -2.46 0.78
CA GLN A 90 12.98 -1.80 1.97
C GLN A 90 14.15 -2.60 2.55
N SER A 91 13.97 -3.92 2.68
CA SER A 91 15.00 -4.82 3.20
C SER A 91 16.23 -4.87 2.28
N MET A 92 16.01 -4.90 0.97
CA MET A 92 17.08 -4.91 -0.04
C MET A 92 17.86 -3.59 -0.07
N VAL A 93 17.19 -2.44 0.05
CA VAL A 93 17.85 -1.13 0.14
C VAL A 93 18.68 -1.03 1.41
N LYS A 94 18.15 -1.46 2.56
CA LYS A 94 18.90 -1.48 3.84
C LYS A 94 20.13 -2.38 3.75
N ALA A 95 20.01 -3.53 3.09
CA ALA A 95 21.11 -4.44 2.81
C ALA A 95 22.05 -3.96 1.70
N LYS A 96 21.77 -2.81 1.06
CA LYS A 96 22.51 -2.26 -0.09
C LYS A 96 22.56 -3.22 -1.30
N ALA A 97 21.60 -4.13 -1.40
CA ALA A 97 21.48 -5.07 -2.52
C ALA A 97 20.94 -4.39 -3.79
N ILE A 98 20.20 -3.28 -3.64
CA ILE A 98 19.68 -2.46 -4.72
C ILE A 98 19.91 -0.97 -4.43
N ARG A 99 19.99 -0.18 -5.48
CA ARG A 99 20.09 1.29 -5.47
C ARG A 99 18.91 1.92 -6.19
N VAL A 100 18.64 3.19 -5.86
CA VAL A 100 17.54 3.97 -6.48
C VAL A 100 17.75 4.24 -7.98
N THR A 101 18.98 4.06 -8.48
CA THR A 101 19.33 4.20 -9.89
C THR A 101 19.11 2.93 -10.70
N ASP A 102 18.94 1.79 -10.03
CA ASP A 102 18.86 0.47 -10.67
C ASP A 102 17.54 0.31 -11.42
N ASP A 103 17.53 -0.48 -12.49
CA ASP A 103 16.33 -0.67 -13.31
C ASP A 103 15.22 -1.42 -12.56
N LEU A 104 15.60 -2.31 -11.64
CA LEU A 104 14.68 -2.94 -10.71
C LEU A 104 13.93 -1.92 -9.85
N TRP A 105 14.61 -0.84 -9.39
CA TRP A 105 13.96 0.23 -8.64
C TRP A 105 12.93 0.95 -9.51
N LYS A 106 13.32 1.40 -10.71
CA LYS A 106 12.41 2.11 -11.62
C LYS A 106 11.18 1.27 -11.98
N LEU A 107 11.39 -0.03 -12.16
CA LEU A 107 10.31 -0.95 -12.46
C LEU A 107 9.39 -1.16 -11.25
N ALA A 108 9.94 -1.53 -10.11
CA ALA A 108 9.14 -1.88 -8.95
C ALA A 108 8.50 -0.65 -8.28
N VAL A 109 9.23 0.45 -8.18
CA VAL A 109 8.78 1.67 -7.51
C VAL A 109 7.96 2.53 -8.46
N ASP A 110 8.55 2.97 -9.57
CA ASP A 110 7.92 4.00 -10.43
C ASP A 110 6.78 3.42 -11.26
N SER A 111 6.97 2.19 -11.77
CA SER A 111 6.01 1.59 -12.67
C SER A 111 4.89 0.84 -11.95
N ILE A 112 5.12 0.38 -10.71
CA ILE A 112 4.18 -0.45 -9.95
C ILE A 112 3.72 0.28 -8.67
N LEU A 113 4.59 0.45 -7.67
CA LEU A 113 4.18 0.85 -6.32
C LEU A 113 3.62 2.28 -6.26
N VAL A 114 4.27 3.26 -6.89
CA VAL A 114 3.81 4.66 -6.91
C VAL A 114 2.44 4.78 -7.57
N LYS A 115 2.18 3.98 -8.60
CA LYS A 115 0.86 3.94 -9.25
C LYS A 115 -0.18 3.22 -8.39
N ALA A 116 0.23 2.28 -7.55
CA ALA A 116 -0.66 1.47 -6.72
C ALA A 116 -1.01 2.12 -5.36
N VAL A 117 -0.41 3.25 -4.97
CA VAL A 117 -0.70 3.90 -3.66
C VAL A 117 -2.16 4.31 -3.46
N HIS A 118 -2.95 4.42 -4.53
CA HIS A 118 -4.37 4.73 -4.44
C HIS A 118 -5.25 3.51 -4.14
N CYS A 119 -4.72 2.28 -4.23
CA CYS A 119 -5.49 1.06 -4.03
C CYS A 119 -5.93 0.96 -2.56
N GLU A 120 -4.97 1.07 -1.64
CA GLU A 120 -5.20 1.01 -0.20
C GLU A 120 -4.25 1.93 0.58
N VAL A 121 -4.72 2.35 1.76
CA VAL A 121 -3.97 3.23 2.68
C VAL A 121 -2.71 2.55 3.20
N GLU A 122 -2.76 1.24 3.46
CA GLU A 122 -1.57 0.49 3.92
C GLU A 122 -0.50 0.40 2.84
N VAL A 123 -0.87 0.23 1.56
CA VAL A 123 0.09 0.27 0.45
C VAL A 123 0.81 1.61 0.43
N HIS A 124 0.06 2.72 0.52
CA HIS A 124 0.64 4.06 0.57
C HIS A 124 1.63 4.21 1.74
N ARG A 125 1.27 3.73 2.93
CA ARG A 125 2.15 3.78 4.11
C ARG A 125 3.47 3.02 3.91
N HIS A 126 3.44 1.83 3.33
CA HIS A 126 4.66 1.04 3.08
C HIS A 126 5.54 1.66 2.00
N VAL A 127 4.93 2.28 0.97
CA VAL A 127 5.70 3.01 -0.05
C VAL A 127 6.35 4.27 0.55
N LEU A 128 5.69 4.97 1.48
CA LEU A 128 6.31 6.08 2.22
C LEU A 128 7.51 5.63 3.06
N GLN A 129 7.41 4.50 3.74
CA GLN A 129 8.53 3.91 4.47
C GLN A 129 9.69 3.50 3.55
N LEU A 130 9.39 2.98 2.35
CA LEU A 130 10.40 2.68 1.34
C LEU A 130 11.14 3.94 0.88
N VAL A 131 10.42 5.02 0.62
CA VAL A 131 11.01 6.32 0.26
C VAL A 131 11.85 6.89 1.40
N ASP A 132 11.38 6.77 2.65
CA ASP A 132 12.12 7.19 3.85
C ASP A 132 13.47 6.47 3.98
N VAL A 133 13.45 5.13 3.89
CA VAL A 133 14.64 4.28 3.94
C VAL A 133 15.62 4.59 2.79
N SER A 134 15.09 4.98 1.64
CA SER A 134 15.89 5.26 0.43
C SER A 134 16.28 6.74 0.29
N SER A 135 15.82 7.60 1.23
CA SER A 135 15.99 9.05 1.18
C SER A 135 17.46 9.49 1.12
N GLY A 136 18.38 8.70 1.70
CA GLY A 136 19.82 8.95 1.63
C GLY A 136 20.39 8.85 0.22
N GLN A 137 19.78 8.04 -0.65
CA GLN A 137 20.22 7.84 -2.04
C GLN A 137 19.50 8.78 -3.02
N LEU A 138 18.35 9.34 -2.63
CA LEU A 138 17.56 10.24 -3.46
C LEU A 138 18.06 11.68 -3.37
N ALA A 139 18.17 12.31 -4.53
CA ALA A 139 18.35 13.76 -4.61
C ALA A 139 17.08 14.47 -4.09
N PRO A 140 17.20 15.68 -3.50
CA PRO A 140 16.05 16.39 -2.94
C PRO A 140 14.88 16.56 -3.91
N HIS A 141 15.15 16.90 -5.18
CA HIS A 141 14.11 17.07 -6.20
C HIS A 141 13.37 15.75 -6.54
N GLN A 142 14.07 14.61 -6.58
CA GLN A 142 13.46 13.31 -6.85
C GLN A 142 12.53 12.92 -5.71
N LEU A 143 12.99 13.13 -4.49
CA LEU A 143 12.24 12.86 -3.28
C LEU A 143 10.95 13.68 -3.20
N VAL A 144 11.02 14.99 -3.51
CA VAL A 144 9.82 15.84 -3.64
C VAL A 144 8.87 15.26 -4.69
N ALA A 145 9.39 14.93 -5.87
CA ALA A 145 8.57 14.40 -6.95
C ALA A 145 7.82 13.11 -6.56
N TYR A 146 8.48 12.18 -5.86
CA TYR A 146 7.81 10.98 -5.34
C TYR A 146 6.69 11.32 -4.36
N LEU A 147 6.97 12.17 -3.37
CA LEU A 147 6.03 12.51 -2.31
C LEU A 147 4.80 13.25 -2.87
N GLU A 148 5.01 14.21 -3.78
CA GLU A 148 3.91 14.92 -4.43
C GLU A 148 3.10 14.00 -5.35
N THR A 149 3.76 13.17 -6.17
CA THR A 149 3.06 12.20 -7.02
C THR A 149 2.20 11.26 -6.19
N MET A 150 2.73 10.75 -5.07
CA MET A 150 1.97 9.88 -4.18
C MET A 150 0.79 10.60 -3.52
N LEU A 151 0.93 11.87 -3.15
CA LEU A 151 -0.18 12.69 -2.63
C LEU A 151 -1.29 12.86 -3.68
N GLU A 152 -0.92 13.17 -4.92
CA GLU A 152 -1.86 13.39 -6.02
C GLU A 152 -2.59 12.08 -6.37
N VAL A 153 -1.85 10.99 -6.58
CA VAL A 153 -2.42 9.67 -6.94
C VAL A 153 -3.37 9.15 -5.85
N SER A 154 -3.00 9.32 -4.57
CA SER A 154 -3.79 8.80 -3.44
C SER A 154 -4.99 9.69 -3.03
N GLU A 155 -5.19 10.88 -3.60
CA GLU A 155 -6.15 11.88 -3.11
C GLU A 155 -7.59 11.32 -2.96
N LYS A 156 -8.10 10.68 -4.03
CA LYS A 156 -9.45 10.09 -4.04
C LYS A 156 -9.57 8.93 -3.05
N SER A 157 -8.53 8.11 -2.91
CA SER A 157 -8.49 6.99 -1.98
C SER A 157 -8.57 7.47 -0.53
N ARG A 158 -7.74 8.46 -0.18
CA ARG A 158 -7.73 9.09 1.14
C ARG A 158 -9.07 9.74 1.49
N LYS A 159 -9.71 10.45 0.54
CA LYS A 159 -11.06 11.00 0.74
C LYS A 159 -12.10 9.91 1.06
N ARG A 160 -12.08 8.79 0.32
CA ARG A 160 -12.98 7.64 0.56
C ARG A 160 -12.73 7.00 1.92
N TYR A 161 -11.47 6.78 2.28
CA TYR A 161 -11.08 6.22 3.57
C TYR A 161 -11.56 7.09 4.74
N ARG A 162 -11.33 8.40 4.68
CA ARG A 162 -11.81 9.34 5.71
C ARG A 162 -13.34 9.30 5.86
N LYS A 163 -14.08 9.26 4.74
CA LYS A 163 -15.54 9.15 4.77
C LYS A 163 -16.00 7.82 5.42
N LYS A 164 -15.33 6.72 5.08
CA LYS A 164 -15.61 5.39 5.68
C LYS A 164 -15.33 5.40 7.18
N GLN A 165 -14.21 5.97 7.62
CA GLN A 165 -13.86 6.06 9.04
C GLN A 165 -14.80 6.95 9.84
N ALA A 166 -15.19 8.10 9.30
CA ALA A 166 -16.18 8.97 9.93
C ALA A 166 -17.53 8.25 10.13
N LYS A 167 -17.96 7.48 9.12
CA LYS A 167 -19.20 6.68 9.20
C LYS A 167 -19.10 5.59 10.27
N LEU A 168 -18.00 4.84 10.31
CA LEU A 168 -17.79 3.79 11.31
C LEU A 168 -17.74 4.35 12.73
N ALA A 169 -17.07 5.49 12.93
CA ALA A 169 -17.03 6.16 14.23
C ALA A 169 -18.44 6.61 14.68
N GLN A 170 -19.24 7.14 13.75
CA GLN A 170 -20.63 7.51 14.03
C GLN A 170 -21.48 6.30 14.40
N GLU A 171 -21.36 5.18 13.67
CA GLU A 171 -22.08 3.93 13.93
C GLU A 171 -21.69 3.31 15.29
N GLN A 172 -20.40 3.35 15.65
CA GLN A 172 -19.93 2.89 16.97
C GLN A 172 -20.44 3.77 18.10
N GLN A 173 -20.57 5.08 17.87
CA GLN A 173 -21.06 6.02 18.86
C GLN A 173 -22.57 5.88 19.08
N SER A 174 -23.35 5.62 18.03
CA SER A 174 -24.77 5.26 18.16
C SER A 174 -24.96 3.91 18.85
N ALA A 175 -24.16 2.89 18.51
CA ALA A 175 -24.24 1.59 19.16
C ALA A 175 -23.87 1.66 20.67
N ALA A 176 -22.89 2.49 21.03
CA ALA A 176 -22.53 2.72 22.44
C ALA A 176 -23.62 3.49 23.21
N ALA A 177 -24.30 4.45 22.57
CA ALA A 177 -25.42 5.17 23.16
C ALA A 177 -26.65 4.26 23.37
N ASP A 178 -26.94 3.36 22.42
CA ASP A 178 -28.05 2.39 22.52
C ASP A 178 -27.77 1.31 23.59
N THR A 179 -26.50 0.90 23.74
CA THR A 179 -26.08 -0.03 24.81
C THR A 179 -26.14 0.63 26.19
N ALA A 180 -25.79 1.93 26.29
CA ALA A 180 -25.94 2.69 27.54
C ALA A 180 -27.41 2.90 27.92
N THR A 181 -28.29 3.08 26.94
CA THR A 181 -29.74 3.28 27.14
C THR A 181 -30.42 1.97 27.57
N THR A 182 -29.99 0.82 27.03
CA THR A 182 -30.51 -0.50 27.43
C THR A 182 -29.94 -0.99 28.77
N ALA A 183 -28.69 -0.65 29.11
CA ALA A 183 -28.14 -0.91 30.45
C ALA A 183 -28.81 -0.05 31.55
N SER A 184 -29.31 1.14 31.21
CA SER A 184 -30.06 2.00 32.15
C SER A 184 -31.51 1.53 32.38
N ALA A 185 -32.02 0.58 31.60
CA ALA A 185 -33.38 0.04 31.72
C ALA A 185 -33.46 -1.26 32.55
N ALA A 186 -32.32 -1.80 32.99
CA ALA A 186 -32.25 -3.03 33.77
C ALA A 186 -31.36 -2.85 35.02
N GLY A 187 -31.97 -2.45 36.14
CA GLY A 187 -31.41 -2.71 37.47
C GLY A 187 -31.33 -1.52 38.42
N ASP A 188 -32.30 -1.47 39.34
CA ASP A 188 -32.42 -0.60 40.51
C ASP A 188 -31.20 -0.58 41.44
N GLY A 189 -30.96 0.59 42.06
CA GLY A 189 -30.56 0.64 43.47
C GLY A 189 -29.23 1.34 43.79
N ASN A 190 -29.39 2.55 44.34
CA ASN A 190 -28.47 3.29 45.22
C ASN A 190 -27.47 4.26 44.56
N GLY A 191 -27.61 5.52 44.97
CA GLY A 191 -27.04 6.68 44.30
C GLY A 191 -25.54 6.87 44.48
N THR A 192 -24.92 7.41 43.44
CA THR A 192 -23.83 8.39 43.54
C THR A 192 -23.83 9.20 42.25
N SER A 193 -23.69 10.52 42.36
CA SER A 193 -23.80 11.53 41.31
C SER A 193 -23.12 11.15 39.99
N PRO A 194 -23.76 11.38 38.82
CA PRO A 194 -23.09 11.16 37.55
C PRO A 194 -22.03 12.24 37.36
N HIS A 195 -20.76 11.85 37.46
CA HIS A 195 -19.66 12.60 36.88
C HIS A 195 -20.02 12.83 35.41
N LYS A 196 -20.25 14.10 35.07
CA LYS A 196 -20.35 14.60 33.71
C LYS A 196 -19.05 14.22 33.01
N VAL A 197 -19.04 13.09 32.30
CA VAL A 197 -17.97 12.74 31.38
C VAL A 197 -18.02 13.82 30.31
N VAL A 198 -17.20 14.86 30.52
CA VAL A 198 -16.90 15.86 29.52
C VAL A 198 -16.29 15.08 28.37
N GLY A 199 -17.14 14.77 27.38
CA GLY A 199 -16.73 14.21 26.12
C GLY A 199 -15.64 15.10 25.56
N SER A 200 -14.40 14.62 25.64
CA SER A 200 -13.26 15.29 25.05
C SER A 200 -13.55 15.48 23.57
N PRO A 201 -13.33 16.69 23.02
CA PRO A 201 -13.59 16.98 21.64
C PRO A 201 -12.77 16.03 20.75
N HIS A 202 -13.46 15.50 19.74
CA HIS A 202 -13.01 14.53 18.73
C HIS A 202 -11.49 14.38 18.57
N ARG A 203 -10.93 13.28 19.10
CA ARG A 203 -9.75 12.67 18.48
C ARG A 203 -10.20 12.08 17.14
N TYR A 204 -10.09 12.87 16.07
CA TYR A 204 -10.15 12.36 14.72
C TYR A 204 -9.19 11.17 14.60
N VAL A 205 -9.70 10.02 14.19
CA VAL A 205 -8.93 8.80 13.91
C VAL A 205 -7.68 9.20 13.12
N ASN A 206 -6.50 8.89 13.66
CA ASN A 206 -5.22 9.23 13.05
C ASN A 206 -5.17 8.58 11.66
N ASP A 207 -5.09 9.40 10.61
CA ASP A 207 -4.89 8.92 9.24
C ASP A 207 -3.42 8.51 9.17
N GLY A 208 -3.14 7.20 9.26
CA GLY A 208 -1.77 6.67 9.34
C GLY A 208 -0.85 7.14 8.21
N VAL A 209 -1.41 7.58 7.09
CA VAL A 209 -0.67 8.21 5.98
C VAL A 209 -0.23 9.64 6.34
N HIS A 210 -1.10 10.45 6.95
CA HIS A 210 -0.73 11.81 7.38
C HIS A 210 0.35 11.78 8.46
N GLU A 211 0.24 10.84 9.41
CA GLU A 211 1.27 10.62 10.43
C GLU A 211 2.60 10.19 9.78
N ALA A 212 2.56 9.30 8.80
CA ALA A 212 3.75 8.89 8.05
C ALA A 212 4.42 10.08 7.34
N TYR A 213 3.65 10.93 6.63
CA TYR A 213 4.19 12.15 6.02
C TYR A 213 4.78 13.12 7.06
N SER A 214 4.07 13.35 8.17
CA SER A 214 4.51 14.25 9.23
C SER A 214 5.83 13.78 9.86
N LYS A 215 5.96 12.47 10.11
CA LYS A 215 7.19 11.86 10.61
C LYS A 215 8.33 12.02 9.60
N LEU A 216 8.06 11.74 8.33
CA LEU A 216 9.04 11.76 7.25
C LEU A 216 9.59 13.18 7.01
N VAL A 217 8.74 14.20 7.07
CA VAL A 217 9.15 15.62 7.06
C VAL A 217 9.95 15.99 8.31
N GLY A 218 9.57 15.48 9.49
CA GLY A 218 10.22 15.78 10.77
C GLY A 218 11.58 15.11 10.99
N SER A 219 11.82 13.91 10.43
CA SER A 219 13.02 13.11 10.67
C SER A 219 14.02 13.14 9.50
N ALA A 220 13.76 12.34 8.47
CA ALA A 220 14.76 11.98 7.47
C ALA A 220 15.02 13.07 6.43
N LEU A 221 14.09 14.01 6.31
CA LEU A 221 14.14 15.04 5.27
C LEU A 221 14.48 16.42 5.79
N LYS A 222 14.87 16.52 7.06
CA LYS A 222 15.26 17.78 7.68
C LYS A 222 16.46 18.37 6.92
N GLY A 223 16.22 19.45 6.18
CA GLY A 223 17.19 20.12 5.30
C GLY A 223 17.09 19.74 3.81
N LYS A 224 16.38 18.66 3.44
CA LYS A 224 16.06 18.32 2.04
C LYS A 224 14.72 18.89 1.58
N LEU A 225 13.78 19.09 2.50
CA LEU A 225 12.49 19.73 2.22
C LEU A 225 12.40 21.10 2.87
N ASN A 226 11.92 22.08 2.12
CA ASN A 226 11.63 23.44 2.57
C ASN A 226 10.38 23.99 1.88
N GLU A 227 9.93 25.17 2.30
CA GLU A 227 8.71 25.82 1.76
C GLU A 227 8.84 26.19 0.28
N GLU A 228 10.06 26.37 -0.21
CA GLU A 228 10.33 26.72 -1.62
C GLU A 228 10.27 25.50 -2.54
N ASN A 229 10.71 24.33 -2.07
CA ASN A 229 10.87 23.14 -2.90
C ASN A 229 9.72 22.14 -2.78
N ALA A 230 8.91 22.19 -1.71
CA ALA A 230 7.82 21.24 -1.47
C ALA A 230 6.59 21.91 -0.82
N PRO A 231 6.06 23.00 -1.40
CA PRO A 231 4.99 23.79 -0.78
C PRO A 231 3.71 22.97 -0.55
N LYS A 232 3.30 22.14 -1.53
CA LYS A 232 2.08 21.31 -1.44
C LYS A 232 2.19 20.27 -0.31
N LEU A 233 3.37 19.66 -0.16
CA LEU A 233 3.63 18.66 0.86
C LEU A 233 3.59 19.28 2.26
N LEU A 234 4.24 20.43 2.44
CA LEU A 234 4.25 21.13 3.72
C LEU A 234 2.87 21.70 4.06
N GLU A 235 2.12 22.20 3.08
CA GLU A 235 0.72 22.59 3.27
C GLU A 235 -0.11 21.39 3.76
N TYR A 236 0.01 20.23 3.11
CA TYR A 236 -0.71 19.02 3.52
C TYR A 236 -0.38 18.58 4.96
N VAL A 237 0.89 18.68 5.37
CA VAL A 237 1.29 18.38 6.76
C VAL A 237 0.72 19.44 7.73
N LYS A 238 0.79 20.73 7.38
CA LYS A 238 0.30 21.87 8.18
C LYS A 238 -1.21 21.90 8.36
N GLN A 239 -1.99 21.44 7.36
CA GLN A 239 -3.47 21.40 7.41
C GLN A 239 -4.05 20.61 8.61
N ARG A 240 -3.23 19.88 9.39
CA ARG A 240 -3.63 19.22 10.66
C ARG A 240 -2.92 19.75 11.92
N GLY A 241 -1.95 20.65 11.79
CA GLY A 241 -1.33 21.33 12.92
C GLY A 241 -2.18 22.49 13.47
N VAL A 242 -3.30 22.79 12.82
CA VAL A 242 -4.26 23.83 13.18
C VAL A 242 -5.64 23.18 13.34
N SER A 243 -5.88 22.51 14.46
CA SER A 243 -7.21 22.17 14.98
C SER A 243 -7.12 21.97 16.48
#